data_AF-G9X075-F1
#
_entry.id   AF-G9X075-F1
#
_cell.length_a   1.000
_cell.length_b   1.000
_cell.length_c   1.000
_cell.angle_alpha   90.00
_cell.angle_beta   90.00
_cell.angle_gamma   90.00
#
_symmetry.space_group_name_H-M   'P 1'
#
loop_
_entity.id
_entity.type
_entity.pdbx_description
1 polymer ?
#
loop_
_entity_poly.entity_id
_entity_poly.type
_entity_poly.pdbx_seq_one_letter_code
_entity_poly.pdbx_strand_id
1 'polypeptide(L)'
;MALRMLLYLSQTVKDYLQENRLNVHSKKQIILPTPEFYVIYTGEDKKGNRTIKLSDTYKEKQDLPQLELTINIIETSYQHKIIWQYIEFCRILNEQAKKYGYTKEMIEETIKICTDEDILKEYLSKRKKEVMSIMSTLFSQEEVTKFVIEEEREEAKKEGMQKERVGIAQRLLKLNISIDDIIKATGLDKETINTLL
;
A
#
# COMPACT_ATOMS: atom_id res chain seq x y z
N MET A 1 5.18 10.36 3.80
CA MET A 1 5.32 10.18 2.34
C MET A 1 6.74 10.44 1.88
N ALA A 2 7.30 11.65 2.08
CA ALA A 2 8.66 11.99 1.62
C ALA A 2 9.78 11.07 2.15
N LEU A 3 9.74 10.73 3.44
CA LEU A 3 10.68 9.78 4.03
C LEU A 3 10.62 8.39 3.37
N ARG A 4 9.41 7.91 3.02
CA ARG A 4 9.26 6.62 2.32
C ARG A 4 9.89 6.68 0.93
N MET A 5 9.68 7.78 0.21
CA MET A 5 10.28 7.97 -1.12
C MET A 5 11.81 7.97 -1.07
N LEU A 6 12.41 8.58 -0.04
CA LEU A 6 13.86 8.53 0.18
C LEU A 6 14.34 7.09 0.42
N LEU A 7 13.63 6.32 1.24
CA LEU A 7 13.95 4.91 1.49
C LEU A 7 13.83 4.07 0.21
N TYR A 8 12.79 4.30 -0.58
CA TYR A 8 12.59 3.62 -1.87
C TYR A 8 13.69 3.97 -2.85
N LEU A 9 14.06 5.25 -2.99
CA LEU A 9 15.18 5.67 -3.82
C LEU A 9 16.47 4.96 -3.43
N SER A 10 16.77 4.88 -2.13
CA SER A 10 17.97 4.18 -1.65
C SER A 10 17.98 2.71 -2.07
N GLN A 11 16.83 2.04 -1.97
CA GLN A 11 16.71 0.63 -2.36
C GLN A 11 16.81 0.46 -3.89
N THR A 12 16.09 1.28 -4.66
CA THR A 12 16.13 1.25 -6.13
C THR A 12 17.54 1.51 -6.68
N VAL A 13 18.29 2.46 -6.11
CA VAL A 13 19.68 2.71 -6.51
C VAL A 13 20.55 1.49 -6.19
N LYS A 14 20.37 0.87 -5.03
CA LYS A 14 21.12 -0.34 -4.66
C LYS A 14 20.87 -1.48 -5.65
N ASP A 15 19.61 -1.73 -6.00
CA ASP A 15 19.22 -2.78 -6.93
C ASP A 15 19.79 -2.51 -8.33
N TYR A 16 19.68 -1.26 -8.83
CA TYR A 16 20.26 -0.83 -10.10
C TYR A 16 21.77 -1.07 -10.17
N LEU A 17 22.51 -0.77 -9.10
CA LEU A 17 23.95 -1.00 -9.02
C LEU A 17 24.29 -2.48 -9.08
N GLN A 18 23.51 -3.34 -8.42
CA GLN A 18 23.70 -4.78 -8.42
C GLN A 18 23.43 -5.40 -9.80
N GLU A 19 22.29 -5.07 -10.40
CA GLU A 19 21.89 -5.55 -11.73
C GLU A 19 22.94 -5.21 -12.80
N ASN A 20 23.48 -3.99 -12.74
CA ASN A 20 24.47 -3.49 -13.70
C ASN A 20 25.92 -3.78 -13.28
N ARG A 21 26.15 -4.51 -12.17
CA ARG A 21 27.47 -4.87 -11.62
C ARG A 21 28.39 -3.65 -11.43
N LEU A 22 27.83 -2.53 -10.98
CA LEU A 22 28.53 -1.27 -10.79
C LEU A 22 29.17 -1.24 -9.40
N ASN A 23 30.47 -0.99 -9.34
CA ASN A 23 31.23 -0.97 -8.10
C ASN A 23 31.30 0.46 -7.52
N VAL A 24 30.54 0.70 -6.45
CA VAL A 24 30.51 1.98 -5.72
C VAL A 24 31.83 2.37 -5.07
N HIS A 25 32.74 1.40 -4.86
CA HIS A 25 34.08 1.65 -4.34
C HIS A 25 35.12 1.85 -5.44
N SER A 26 34.72 1.83 -6.72
CA SER A 26 35.64 2.07 -7.81
C SER A 26 36.07 3.54 -7.89
N LYS A 27 37.27 3.79 -8.42
CA LYS A 27 37.75 5.16 -8.69
C LYS A 27 36.99 5.84 -9.83
N LYS A 28 36.24 5.09 -10.64
CA LYS A 28 35.45 5.62 -11.75
C LYS A 28 34.11 6.11 -11.22
N GLN A 29 33.75 7.33 -11.57
CA GLN A 29 32.45 7.89 -11.22
C GLN A 29 31.34 7.07 -11.88
N ILE A 30 30.34 6.68 -11.08
CA ILE A 30 29.12 6.04 -11.59
C ILE A 30 28.16 7.14 -12.02
N ILE A 31 27.68 7.05 -13.25
CA ILE A 31 26.68 7.98 -13.79
C ILE A 31 25.32 7.31 -13.63
N LEU A 32 24.49 7.88 -12.76
CA LEU A 32 23.12 7.43 -12.56
C LEU A 32 22.16 8.16 -13.51
N PRO A 33 21.05 7.53 -13.92
CA PRO A 33 19.97 8.24 -14.57
C PRO A 33 19.38 9.29 -13.62
N THR A 34 18.94 10.43 -14.17
CA THR A 34 18.27 11.47 -13.41
C THR A 34 16.93 10.94 -12.89
N PRO A 35 16.71 10.88 -11.56
CA PRO A 35 15.46 10.38 -11.00
C PRO A 35 14.37 11.45 -11.03
N GLU A 36 13.12 11.03 -11.25
CA GLU A 36 11.92 11.85 -11.04
C GLU A 36 11.01 11.18 -10.01
N PHE A 37 10.38 11.99 -9.15
CA PHE A 37 9.57 11.48 -8.04
C PHE A 37 8.10 11.88 -8.20
N TYR A 38 7.25 10.86 -8.37
CA TYR A 38 5.81 11.04 -8.47
C TYR A 38 5.06 10.20 -7.45
N VAL A 39 3.93 10.72 -7.00
CA VAL A 39 2.94 9.97 -6.22
C VAL A 39 1.59 10.14 -6.89
N ILE A 40 0.96 9.03 -7.24
CA ILE A 40 -0.43 9.01 -7.66
C ILE A 40 -1.30 9.05 -6.41
N TYR A 41 -2.16 10.06 -6.28
CA TYR A 41 -3.08 10.20 -5.16
C TYR A 41 -4.51 9.97 -5.60
N THR A 42 -5.15 8.96 -4.99
CA THR A 42 -6.49 8.46 -5.33
C THR A 42 -7.53 8.76 -4.24
N GLY A 43 -7.17 9.56 -3.23
CA GLY A 43 -8.09 9.92 -2.14
C GLY A 43 -9.08 11.02 -2.56
N GLU A 44 -10.22 11.07 -1.87
CA GLU A 44 -11.30 12.03 -2.13
C GLU A 44 -10.94 13.48 -1.74
N ASP A 45 -9.96 13.65 -0.84
CA ASP A 45 -9.44 14.95 -0.45
C ASP A 45 -8.66 15.58 -1.60
N LYS A 46 -9.26 16.54 -2.32
CA LYS A 46 -8.53 17.35 -3.30
C LYS A 46 -7.38 18.07 -2.59
N LYS A 47 -6.16 17.62 -2.82
CA LYS A 47 -4.96 18.26 -2.31
C LYS A 47 -4.52 19.40 -3.23
N GLY A 48 -5.03 19.51 -4.46
CA GLY A 48 -4.54 20.45 -5.46
C GLY A 48 -3.14 20.08 -5.94
N ASN A 49 -2.57 20.88 -6.85
CA ASN A 49 -1.18 20.76 -7.30
C ASN A 49 -0.23 20.92 -6.10
N ARG A 50 0.10 19.81 -5.44
CA ARG A 50 1.00 19.79 -4.30
C ARG A 50 2.28 19.08 -4.66
N THR A 51 3.35 19.84 -4.56
CA THR A 51 4.68 19.30 -4.38
C THR A 51 4.86 18.98 -2.91
N ILE A 52 5.35 17.79 -2.57
CA ILE A 52 5.82 17.47 -1.22
C ILE A 52 7.34 17.57 -1.24
N LYS A 53 7.90 18.35 -0.31
CA LYS A 53 9.35 18.41 -0.13
C LYS A 53 9.78 17.53 1.04
N LEU A 54 10.99 16.98 0.97
CA LEU A 54 11.56 16.25 2.09
C LEU A 54 11.85 17.19 3.25
N SER A 55 12.28 18.42 2.95
CA SER A 55 12.56 19.44 3.96
C SER A 55 11.35 19.85 4.80
N ASP A 56 10.13 19.60 4.33
CA ASP A 56 8.91 19.76 5.14
C ASP A 56 8.93 18.87 6.39
N THR A 57 9.67 17.75 6.36
CA THR A 57 9.83 16.84 7.49
C THR A 57 10.93 17.24 8.48
N TYR A 58 11.79 18.19 8.13
CA TYR A 58 12.92 18.59 8.98
C TYR A 58 12.47 19.48 10.15
N LYS A 59 13.11 19.30 11.31
CA LYS A 59 12.87 20.13 12.50
C LYS A 59 13.34 21.57 12.28
N GLU A 60 14.53 21.72 11.73
CA GLU A 60 15.12 23.02 11.40
C GLU A 60 14.83 23.33 9.93
N LYS A 61 14.23 24.50 9.68
CA LYS A 61 13.93 24.96 8.32
C LYS A 61 15.11 25.76 7.77
N GLN A 62 15.50 25.44 6.55
CA GLN A 62 16.54 26.13 5.80
C GLN A 62 16.02 26.40 4.39
N ASP A 63 16.37 27.54 3.81
CA ASP A 63 15.94 27.89 2.45
C ASP A 63 16.53 26.95 1.39
N LEU A 64 17.77 26.48 1.62
CA LEU A 64 18.50 25.56 0.75
C LEU A 64 19.06 24.40 1.57
N PRO A 65 18.26 23.35 1.82
CA PRO A 65 18.72 22.17 2.53
C PRO A 65 19.72 21.37 1.68
N GLN A 66 20.73 20.77 2.33
CA GLN A 66 21.74 19.96 1.64
C GLN A 66 21.18 18.67 1.04
N LEU A 67 20.10 18.14 1.63
CA LEU A 67 19.36 17.01 1.11
C LEU A 67 17.92 17.49 0.84
N GLU A 68 17.52 17.45 -0.42
CA GLU A 68 16.15 17.75 -0.82
C GLU A 68 15.65 16.70 -1.79
N LEU A 69 14.38 16.31 -1.63
CA LEU A 69 13.66 15.46 -2.56
C LEU A 69 12.30 16.10 -2.79
N THR A 70 12.04 16.43 -4.04
CA THR A 70 10.82 17.12 -4.47
C THR A 70 9.90 16.11 -5.15
N ILE A 71 8.75 15.83 -4.56
CA ILE A 71 7.77 14.85 -5.04
C ILE A 71 6.59 15.57 -5.66
N ASN A 72 6.27 15.25 -6.90
CA ASN A 72 5.09 15.76 -7.57
C ASN A 72 3.91 14.83 -7.33
N ILE A 73 2.82 15.36 -6.76
CA ILE A 73 1.58 14.60 -6.65
C ILE A 73 0.83 14.71 -7.97
N ILE A 74 0.51 13.56 -8.55
CA ILE A 74 -0.42 13.44 -9.66
C ILE A 74 -1.79 13.15 -9.06
N GLU A 75 -2.66 14.15 -9.06
CA GLU A 75 -4.05 13.96 -8.72
C GLU A 75 -4.77 13.28 -9.87
N THR A 76 -5.41 12.16 -9.59
CA THR A 76 -6.21 11.48 -10.59
C THR A 76 -7.65 11.97 -10.46
N SER A 77 -8.07 12.87 -11.35
CA SER A 77 -9.49 13.00 -11.65
C SER A 77 -9.90 11.91 -12.64
N TYR A 78 -11.21 11.69 -12.82
CA TYR A 78 -11.76 10.86 -13.90
C TYR A 78 -11.24 11.22 -15.31
N GLN A 79 -10.57 12.38 -15.51
CA GLN A 79 -10.03 12.79 -16.81
C GLN A 79 -8.74 12.06 -17.22
N HIS A 80 -7.99 11.46 -16.28
CA HIS A 80 -6.84 10.61 -16.63
C HIS A 80 -7.29 9.17 -16.87
N LYS A 81 -7.98 8.93 -18.01
CA LYS A 81 -8.65 7.66 -18.32
C LYS A 81 -7.75 6.44 -18.07
N ILE A 82 -6.46 6.50 -18.41
CA ILE A 82 -5.56 5.34 -18.26
C ILE A 82 -5.16 5.06 -16.80
N ILE A 83 -4.89 6.09 -16.00
CA ILE A 83 -4.49 5.93 -14.59
C ILE A 83 -5.69 5.45 -13.78
N TRP A 84 -6.87 6.03 -14.02
CA TRP A 84 -8.11 5.57 -13.42
C TRP A 84 -8.41 4.11 -13.77
N GLN A 85 -8.28 3.73 -15.05
CA GLN A 85 -8.44 2.34 -15.46
C GLN A 85 -7.45 1.39 -14.76
N TYR A 86 -6.21 1.83 -14.52
CA TYR A 86 -5.25 1.02 -13.76
C TYR A 86 -5.65 0.86 -12.28
N ILE A 87 -6.07 1.95 -11.63
CA ILE A 87 -6.54 1.91 -10.23
C ILE A 87 -7.74 0.96 -10.11
N GLU A 88 -8.67 1.07 -11.04
CA GLU A 88 -9.87 0.24 -11.06
C GLU A 88 -9.54 -1.23 -11.31
N PHE A 89 -8.60 -1.52 -12.22
CA PHE A 89 -8.05 -2.85 -12.41
C PHE A 89 -7.48 -3.43 -11.11
N CYS A 90 -6.69 -2.65 -10.35
CA CYS A 90 -6.15 -3.09 -9.06
C CYS A 90 -7.26 -3.34 -8.02
N ARG A 91 -8.31 -2.51 -7.99
CA ARG A 91 -9.48 -2.71 -7.11
C ARG A 91 -10.17 -4.03 -7.43
N ILE A 92 -10.49 -4.27 -8.70
CA ILE A 92 -11.15 -5.50 -9.17
C ILE A 92 -10.26 -6.71 -8.85
N LEU A 93 -8.96 -6.65 -9.17
CA LEU A 93 -8.00 -7.72 -8.88
C LEU A 93 -8.02 -8.11 -7.40
N ASN A 94 -8.00 -7.14 -6.49
CA ASN A 94 -8.06 -7.40 -5.05
C ASN A 94 -9.40 -8.04 -4.63
N GLU A 95 -10.51 -7.62 -5.22
CA GLU A 95 -11.82 -8.23 -4.96
C GLU A 95 -11.93 -9.67 -5.48
N GLN A 96 -11.35 -9.94 -6.65
CA GLN A 96 -11.30 -11.30 -7.19
C GLN A 96 -10.34 -12.18 -6.37
N ALA A 97 -9.20 -11.66 -5.92
CA ALA A 97 -8.27 -12.35 -5.03
C ALA A 97 -8.94 -12.77 -3.71
N LYS A 98 -9.79 -11.92 -3.12
CA LYS A 98 -10.57 -12.28 -1.92
C LYS A 98 -11.58 -13.41 -2.14
N LYS A 99 -12.11 -13.54 -3.37
CA LYS A 99 -13.13 -14.56 -3.71
C LYS A 99 -12.52 -15.90 -4.11
N TYR A 100 -11.48 -15.85 -4.94
CA TYR A 100 -10.92 -17.02 -5.62
C TYR A 100 -9.51 -17.39 -5.16
N GLY A 101 -8.94 -16.61 -4.23
CA GLY A 101 -7.52 -16.67 -3.90
C GLY A 101 -6.64 -16.25 -5.08
N TYR A 102 -5.32 -16.42 -4.93
CA TYR A 102 -4.35 -16.15 -5.99
C TYR A 102 -4.29 -17.31 -7.00
N THR A 103 -5.38 -17.54 -7.72
CA THR A 103 -5.53 -18.65 -8.68
C THR A 103 -5.51 -18.16 -10.12
N LYS A 104 -5.30 -19.09 -11.06
CA LYS A 104 -5.41 -18.78 -12.49
C LYS A 104 -6.81 -18.29 -12.86
N GLU A 105 -7.84 -18.87 -12.25
CA GLU A 105 -9.25 -18.49 -12.42
C GLU A 105 -9.50 -17.04 -11.98
N MET A 106 -8.92 -16.62 -10.86
CA MET A 106 -8.97 -15.23 -10.39
C MET A 106 -8.46 -14.24 -11.44
N ILE A 107 -7.31 -14.54 -12.06
CA ILE A 107 -6.70 -13.68 -13.08
C ILE A 107 -7.58 -13.64 -14.33
N GLU A 108 -8.09 -14.80 -14.78
CA GLU A 108 -8.95 -14.90 -15.95
C GLU A 108 -10.24 -14.08 -15.78
N GLU A 109 -10.89 -14.18 -14.61
CA GLU A 109 -12.12 -13.43 -14.32
C GLU A 109 -11.84 -11.94 -14.14
N THR A 110 -10.72 -11.56 -13.50
CA THR A 110 -10.30 -10.15 -13.40
C THR A 110 -10.13 -9.51 -14.78
N ILE A 111 -9.42 -10.17 -15.70
CA ILE A 111 -9.19 -9.65 -17.05
C ILE A 111 -10.52 -9.55 -17.81
N LYS A 112 -11.41 -10.53 -17.65
CA LYS A 112 -12.72 -10.54 -18.29
C LYS A 112 -13.57 -9.36 -17.83
N ILE A 113 -13.76 -9.19 -16.51
CA ILE A 113 -14.51 -8.05 -15.94
C ILE A 113 -13.94 -6.73 -16.46
N CYS A 114 -12.61 -6.55 -16.38
CA CYS A 114 -12.00 -5.30 -16.83
C CYS A 114 -12.20 -5.05 -18.34
N THR A 115 -12.12 -6.09 -19.17
CA THR A 115 -12.34 -5.96 -20.62
C THR A 115 -13.79 -5.60 -20.94
N ASP A 116 -14.75 -6.18 -20.23
CA ASP A 116 -16.18 -5.96 -20.40
C ASP A 116 -16.59 -4.55 -19.95
N GLU A 117 -15.96 -4.02 -18.89
CA GLU A 117 -16.23 -2.68 -18.33
C GLU A 117 -15.40 -1.54 -18.98
N ASP A 118 -14.71 -1.80 -20.09
CA ASP A 118 -13.81 -0.84 -20.78
C ASP A 118 -12.62 -0.36 -19.91
N ILE A 119 -12.17 -1.20 -18.97
CA ILE A 119 -11.03 -0.97 -18.07
C ILE A 119 -9.77 -1.62 -18.64
N LEU A 120 -8.79 -0.80 -18.99
CA LEU A 120 -7.56 -1.19 -19.69
C LEU A 120 -7.81 -2.03 -20.95
N LYS A 121 -9.01 -1.91 -21.55
CA LYS A 121 -9.51 -2.81 -22.60
C LYS A 121 -8.55 -2.95 -23.77
N GLU A 122 -8.04 -1.83 -24.30
CA GLU A 122 -7.12 -1.86 -25.43
C GLU A 122 -5.80 -2.59 -25.08
N TYR A 123 -5.26 -2.33 -23.89
CA TYR A 123 -4.04 -2.94 -23.40
C TYR A 123 -4.23 -4.45 -23.16
N LEU A 124 -5.25 -4.81 -22.38
CA LEU A 124 -5.56 -6.20 -22.03
C LEU A 124 -5.93 -7.01 -23.28
N SER A 125 -6.68 -6.45 -24.23
CA SER A 125 -7.03 -7.15 -25.47
C SER A 125 -5.79 -7.51 -26.30
N LYS A 126 -4.78 -6.64 -26.34
CA LYS A 126 -3.53 -6.88 -27.07
C LYS A 126 -2.53 -7.76 -26.30
N ARG A 127 -2.55 -7.68 -24.96
CA ARG A 127 -1.49 -8.23 -24.08
C ARG A 127 -1.98 -9.31 -23.11
N LYS A 128 -3.21 -9.80 -23.24
CA LYS A 128 -3.82 -10.78 -22.31
C LYS A 128 -2.91 -11.96 -21.96
N LYS A 129 -2.29 -12.61 -22.96
CA LYS A 129 -1.42 -13.77 -22.74
C LYS A 129 -0.19 -13.43 -21.89
N GLU A 130 0.40 -12.26 -22.12
CA GLU A 130 1.58 -11.77 -21.39
C GLU A 130 1.22 -11.45 -19.93
N VAL A 131 0.11 -10.72 -19.73
CA VAL A 131 -0.42 -10.40 -18.39
C VAL A 131 -0.75 -11.68 -17.61
N MET A 132 -1.45 -12.63 -18.23
CA MET A 132 -1.74 -13.94 -17.64
C MET A 132 -0.47 -14.67 -17.21
N SER A 133 0.56 -14.68 -18.05
CA SER A 133 1.83 -15.36 -17.77
C SER A 133 2.58 -14.72 -16.59
N ILE A 134 2.70 -13.39 -16.59
CA ILE A 134 3.38 -12.64 -15.53
C ILE A 134 2.66 -12.85 -14.20
N MET A 135 1.35 -12.64 -14.17
CA MET A 135 0.56 -12.80 -12.95
C MET A 135 0.58 -14.23 -12.44
N SER A 136 0.45 -15.23 -13.32
CA SER A 136 0.56 -16.64 -12.91
C SER A 136 1.94 -16.95 -12.33
N THR A 137 3.01 -16.36 -12.85
CA THR A 137 4.37 -16.56 -12.33
C THR A 137 4.53 -15.96 -10.94
N LEU A 138 4.11 -14.71 -10.75
CA LEU A 138 4.17 -14.02 -9.45
C LEU A 138 3.37 -14.77 -8.37
N PHE A 139 2.21 -15.31 -8.74
CA PHE A 139 1.31 -15.97 -7.82
C PHE A 139 1.55 -17.48 -7.62
N SER A 140 2.46 -18.13 -8.36
CA SER A 140 2.60 -19.61 -8.33
C SER A 140 3.74 -20.19 -7.50
N GLN A 141 4.78 -19.45 -7.09
CA GLN A 141 5.93 -20.11 -6.44
C GLN A 141 6.43 -19.56 -5.09
N GLU A 142 6.31 -18.27 -4.74
CA GLU A 142 6.93 -17.80 -3.47
C GLU A 142 6.13 -16.71 -2.69
N GLU A 143 5.17 -16.02 -3.31
CA GLU A 143 4.49 -14.88 -2.67
C GLU A 143 3.14 -15.19 -2.01
N VAL A 144 2.39 -16.20 -2.48
CA VAL A 144 1.11 -16.59 -1.84
C VAL A 144 1.32 -16.96 -0.38
N THR A 145 2.40 -17.69 -0.08
CA THR A 145 2.77 -18.04 1.29
C THR A 145 3.09 -16.80 2.13
N LYS A 146 3.76 -15.79 1.57
CA LYS A 146 4.11 -14.56 2.30
C LYS A 146 2.91 -13.65 2.53
N PHE A 147 2.06 -13.44 1.51
CA PHE A 147 0.86 -12.63 1.61
C PHE A 147 -0.16 -13.23 2.58
N VAL A 148 -0.39 -14.55 2.52
CA VAL A 148 -1.27 -15.24 3.48
C VAL A 148 -0.70 -15.13 4.91
N ILE A 149 0.61 -15.36 5.10
CA ILE A 149 1.24 -15.22 6.42
C ILE A 149 1.15 -13.77 6.94
N GLU A 150 1.30 -12.76 6.09
CA GLU A 150 1.20 -11.35 6.50
C GLU A 150 -0.23 -10.91 6.80
N GLU A 151 -1.22 -11.34 6.01
CA GLU A 151 -2.64 -11.10 6.32
C GLU A 151 -3.05 -11.83 7.60
N GLU A 152 -2.71 -13.12 7.77
CA GLU A 152 -2.99 -13.88 8.99
C GLU A 152 -2.32 -13.24 10.22
N ARG A 153 -1.10 -12.70 10.08
CA ARG A 153 -0.42 -11.98 11.18
C ARG A 153 -1.11 -10.67 11.54
N GLU A 154 -1.54 -9.89 10.57
CA GLU A 154 -2.25 -8.63 10.82
C GLU A 154 -3.64 -8.87 11.40
N GLU A 155 -4.37 -9.89 10.93
CA GLU A 155 -5.65 -10.29 11.53
C GLU A 155 -5.47 -10.85 12.94
N ALA A 156 -4.51 -11.76 13.17
CA ALA A 156 -4.21 -12.28 14.50
C ALA A 156 -3.80 -11.17 15.48
N LYS A 157 -3.09 -10.15 15.02
CA LYS A 157 -2.73 -8.99 15.83
C LYS A 157 -3.94 -8.12 16.16
N LYS A 158 -4.83 -7.87 15.20
CA LYS A 158 -6.09 -7.14 15.44
C LYS A 158 -7.01 -7.90 16.39
N GLU A 159 -7.18 -9.20 16.19
CA GLU A 159 -7.93 -10.06 17.09
C GLU A 159 -7.31 -10.13 18.49
N GLY A 160 -5.99 -10.24 18.58
CA GLY A 160 -5.26 -10.25 19.85
C GLY A 160 -5.46 -8.96 20.64
N MET A 161 -5.33 -7.81 19.98
CA MET A 161 -5.60 -6.51 20.59
C MET A 161 -7.06 -6.37 21.03
N GLN A 162 -8.01 -6.89 20.24
CA GLN A 162 -9.43 -6.84 20.59
C GLN A 162 -9.74 -7.76 21.79
N LYS A 163 -9.22 -9.00 21.79
CA LYS A 163 -9.35 -9.97 22.90
C LYS A 163 -8.71 -9.42 24.18
N GLU A 164 -7.57 -8.74 24.08
CA GLU A 164 -6.91 -8.10 25.22
C GLU A 164 -7.75 -6.95 25.78
N ARG A 165 -8.28 -6.06 24.93
CA ARG A 165 -9.19 -4.98 25.34
C ARG A 165 -10.44 -5.51 26.04
N VAL A 166 -11.05 -6.58 25.51
CA VAL A 166 -12.19 -7.26 26.12
C VAL A 166 -11.81 -7.88 27.47
N GLY A 167 -10.65 -8.53 27.57
CA GLY A 167 -10.16 -9.10 28.84
C GLY A 167 -9.85 -8.03 29.90
N ILE A 168 -9.34 -6.85 29.50
CA ILE A 168 -9.17 -5.70 30.38
C ILE A 168 -10.53 -5.18 30.85
N ALA A 169 -11.49 -5.00 29.94
CA ALA A 169 -12.84 -4.55 30.28
C ALA A 169 -13.52 -5.49 31.29
N GLN A 170 -13.44 -6.82 31.09
CA GLN A 170 -13.99 -7.80 32.04
C GLN A 170 -13.36 -7.73 33.44
N ARG A 171 -12.04 -7.49 33.53
CA ARG A 171 -11.36 -7.32 34.83
C ARG A 171 -11.81 -6.03 35.53
N LEU A 172 -11.96 -4.94 34.78
CA LEU A 172 -12.42 -3.66 35.33
C LEU A 172 -13.88 -3.70 35.77
N LEU A 173 -14.74 -4.41 35.04
CA LEU A 173 -16.13 -4.68 35.43
C LEU A 173 -16.20 -5.45 36.76
N LYS A 174 -15.36 -6.48 36.94
CA LYS A 174 -15.26 -7.24 38.20
C LYS A 174 -14.77 -6.40 39.39
N LEU A 175 -14.10 -5.28 39.12
CA LEU A 175 -13.64 -4.31 40.12
C LEU A 175 -14.66 -3.17 40.36
N ASN A 176 -15.88 -3.28 39.80
CA ASN A 176 -16.94 -2.28 39.88
C ASN A 176 -16.54 -0.88 39.38
N ILE A 177 -15.63 -0.81 38.40
CA ILE A 177 -15.28 0.45 37.74
C ILE A 177 -16.46 0.89 36.84
N SER A 178 -16.68 2.21 36.74
CA SER A 178 -17.77 2.76 35.94
C SER A 178 -17.61 2.44 34.45
N ILE A 179 -18.73 2.20 33.76
CA ILE A 179 -18.72 1.88 32.33
C ILE A 179 -18.07 3.01 31.51
N ASP A 180 -18.27 4.27 31.89
CA ASP A 180 -17.69 5.43 31.19
C ASP A 180 -16.16 5.48 31.32
N ASP A 181 -15.61 5.05 32.47
CA ASP A 181 -14.16 4.96 32.66
C ASP A 181 -13.55 3.76 31.92
N ILE A 182 -14.30 2.66 31.79
CA ILE A 182 -13.89 1.48 31.01
C ILE A 182 -13.84 1.80 29.51
N ILE A 183 -14.82 2.56 29.00
CA ILE A 183 -14.83 3.05 27.61
C ILE A 183 -13.57 3.89 27.35
N LYS A 184 -13.24 4.83 28.24
CA LYS A 184 -12.05 5.68 28.11
C LYS A 184 -10.74 4.88 28.19
N ALA A 185 -10.68 3.86 29.04
CA ALA A 185 -9.47 3.06 29.26
C ALA A 185 -9.21 2.04 28.14
N THR A 186 -10.26 1.47 27.54
CA THR A 186 -10.14 0.38 26.56
C THR A 186 -10.41 0.81 25.12
N GLY A 187 -11.09 1.96 24.92
CA GLY A 187 -11.54 2.44 23.62
C GLY A 187 -12.63 1.58 22.98
N LEU A 188 -13.27 0.68 23.75
CA LEU A 188 -14.42 -0.12 23.32
C LEU A 188 -15.70 0.72 23.38
N ASP A 189 -16.67 0.42 22.51
CA ASP A 189 -17.98 1.06 22.56
C ASP A 189 -18.86 0.51 23.69
N LYS A 190 -19.92 1.25 23.99
CA LYS A 190 -20.83 0.92 25.09
C LYS A 190 -21.60 -0.38 24.86
N GLU A 191 -21.91 -0.71 23.61
CA GLU A 191 -22.61 -1.95 23.24
C GLU A 191 -21.73 -3.19 23.50
N THR A 192 -20.45 -3.13 23.12
CA THR A 192 -19.47 -4.19 23.38
C THR A 192 -19.25 -4.40 24.88
N ILE A 193 -19.25 -3.35 25.69
CA ILE A 193 -19.10 -3.49 27.15
C ILE A 193 -20.37 -4.05 27.79
N ASN A 194 -21.55 -3.65 27.33
CA ASN A 194 -22.83 -4.15 27.85
C ASN A 194 -23.06 -5.65 27.57
N THR A 195 -22.46 -6.19 26.50
CA THR A 195 -22.51 -7.64 26.23
C THR A 195 -21.59 -8.46 27.13
N LEU A 196 -20.72 -7.81 27.93
CA LEU A 196 -19.80 -8.45 28.88
C LEU A 196 -20.31 -8.43 30.34
N LEU A 197 -21.45 -7.78 30.59
CA LEU A 197 -22.16 -7.77 31.87
C LEU A 197 -22.99 -9.05 32.05
#